data_AF-A0A7S2N5A4-F1
#
_entry.id   AF-A0A7S2N5A4-F1
#
_cell.length_a   1.000
_cell.length_b   1.000
_cell.length_c   1.000
_cell.angle_alpha   90.00
_cell.angle_beta   90.00
_cell.angle_gamma   90.00
#
_symmetry.space_group_name_H-M   'P 1'
#
loop_
_entity.id
_entity.type
_entity.pdbx_description
1 polymer ?
#
loop_
_entity_poly.entity_id
_entity_poly.type
_entity_poly.pdbx_seq_one_letter_code
_entity_poly.pdbx_strand_id
1 'polypeptide(L)'
;MFDFLTPVVVQTGLCCLATQCIFYVLFAYILPKGPWTDMPGFTAHQVVALPLQAYLAYQGMMAWYFYAHSDNYDAEIFDTPVDRILKLHPTGLQLSEIAVGMQLFWDTPLGFIIPALNDPLKLAHHIGMFLTASQSAGSFGRSIGSYHALFYMGVIEISTLPLVFVDLFHPKHKPWFQYFKGNDSPSFLQPFNEVCRIAFALSFLVVRGILFPYEVFTRWVPDILHVASLSPEERDGAALPSLYLVLSTSVLFSLLQLHWAVLIAKQLLKKFVGGEKKKV
;
A
#
# COMPACT_ATOMS: atom_id res chain seq x y z
N MET A 1 6.28 -12.39 26.55
CA MET A 1 5.60 -13.04 25.41
C MET A 1 5.14 -11.88 24.53
N PHE A 2 5.62 -11.78 23.29
CA PHE A 2 5.31 -10.64 22.43
C PHE A 2 3.88 -10.79 21.90
N ASP A 3 2.92 -10.04 22.45
CA ASP A 3 1.53 -9.98 21.97
C ASP A 3 1.44 -9.12 20.70
N PHE A 4 2.17 -9.50 19.65
CA PHE A 4 2.13 -8.78 18.37
C PHE A 4 0.80 -9.00 17.62
N LEU A 5 0.02 -10.00 18.03
CA LEU A 5 -1.32 -10.26 17.53
C LEU A 5 -2.34 -9.45 18.34
N THR A 6 -2.27 -8.13 18.22
CA THR A 6 -3.26 -7.26 18.87
C THR A 6 -4.65 -7.52 18.31
N PRO A 7 -5.73 -7.16 19.04
CA PRO A 7 -7.09 -7.32 18.53
C PRO A 7 -7.29 -6.68 17.15
N VAL A 8 -6.66 -5.53 16.88
CA VAL A 8 -6.72 -4.86 15.57
C VAL A 8 -6.12 -5.73 14.47
N VAL A 9 -4.90 -6.24 14.68
CA VAL A 9 -4.20 -7.13 13.73
C VAL A 9 -5.06 -8.34 13.37
N VAL A 10 -5.58 -9.03 14.38
CA VAL A 10 -6.37 -10.27 14.18
C VAL A 10 -7.72 -9.96 13.55
N GLN A 11 -8.45 -8.94 14.05
CA GLN A 11 -9.79 -8.60 13.54
C GLN A 11 -9.74 -8.12 12.10
N THR A 12 -8.80 -7.23 11.75
CA THR A 12 -8.63 -6.77 10.37
C THR A 12 -8.30 -7.94 9.45
N GLY A 13 -7.30 -8.75 9.80
CA GLY A 13 -6.85 -9.87 8.98
C GLY A 13 -7.96 -10.90 8.72
N LEU A 14 -8.65 -11.32 9.78
CA LEU A 14 -9.77 -12.27 9.68
C LEU A 14 -10.98 -11.67 8.96
N CYS A 15 -11.26 -10.38 9.14
CA CYS A 15 -12.34 -9.69 8.40
C CYS A 15 -12.05 -9.68 6.90
N CYS A 16 -10.83 -9.33 6.49
CA CYS A 16 -10.41 -9.37 5.09
C CYS A 16 -10.51 -10.78 4.50
N LEU A 17 -10.01 -11.79 5.21
CA LEU A 17 -10.07 -13.18 4.76
C LEU A 17 -11.51 -13.72 4.68
N ALA A 18 -12.34 -13.44 5.69
CA ALA A 18 -13.75 -13.85 5.67
C ALA A 18 -14.51 -13.18 4.51
N THR A 19 -14.29 -11.88 4.31
CA THR A 19 -14.92 -11.11 3.22
C THR A 19 -14.46 -11.62 1.86
N GLN A 20 -13.18 -11.96 1.70
CA GLN A 20 -12.66 -12.65 0.51
C GLN A 20 -13.42 -13.94 0.23
N CYS A 21 -13.58 -14.81 1.23
CA CYS A 21 -14.27 -16.09 1.08
C CYS A 21 -15.74 -15.90 0.69
N ILE A 22 -16.42 -14.94 1.32
CA ILE A 22 -17.82 -14.58 0.99
C ILE A 22 -17.93 -14.14 -0.46
N PHE A 23 -17.10 -13.18 -0.90
CA PHE A 23 -17.12 -12.71 -2.29
C PHE A 23 -16.67 -13.77 -3.28
N TYR A 24 -15.72 -14.63 -2.93
CA TYR A 24 -15.33 -15.76 -3.76
C TYR A 24 -16.54 -16.67 -4.03
N VAL A 25 -17.29 -17.04 -2.99
CA VAL A 25 -18.48 -17.89 -3.13
C VAL A 25 -19.56 -17.18 -3.96
N LEU A 26 -19.80 -15.89 -3.68
CA LEU A 26 -20.75 -15.07 -4.42
C LEU A 26 -20.42 -15.04 -5.92
N PHE A 27 -19.16 -14.74 -6.27
CA PHE A 27 -18.71 -14.64 -7.64
C PHE A 27 -18.60 -15.98 -8.36
N ALA A 28 -18.22 -17.05 -7.66
CA ALA A 28 -18.03 -18.36 -8.28
C ALA A 28 -19.35 -19.10 -8.51
N TYR A 29 -20.35 -18.94 -7.62
CA TYR A 29 -21.50 -19.85 -7.57
C TYR A 29 -22.87 -19.17 -7.60
N ILE A 30 -22.99 -17.89 -7.22
CA ILE A 30 -24.30 -17.25 -7.01
C ILE A 30 -24.62 -16.25 -8.13
N LEU A 31 -23.67 -15.41 -8.53
CA LEU A 31 -23.91 -14.40 -9.56
C LEU A 31 -24.03 -15.02 -10.97
N PRO A 32 -24.72 -14.32 -11.91
CA PRO A 32 -24.75 -14.72 -13.30
C PRO A 32 -23.34 -14.88 -13.89
N LYS A 33 -23.21 -15.69 -14.95
CA LYS A 33 -21.95 -15.89 -15.65
C LYS A 33 -21.36 -14.56 -16.13
N GLY A 34 -20.08 -14.35 -15.87
CA GLY A 34 -19.34 -13.15 -16.23
C GLY A 34 -17.84 -13.27 -15.92
N PRO A 35 -17.05 -12.22 -16.10
CA PRO A 35 -15.60 -12.28 -15.84
C PRO A 35 -15.28 -12.62 -14.37
N TRP A 36 -16.19 -12.29 -13.44
CA TRP A 36 -16.07 -12.66 -12.03
C TRP A 36 -16.30 -14.16 -11.76
N THR A 37 -17.08 -14.87 -12.57
CA THR A 37 -17.19 -16.34 -12.42
C THR A 37 -15.93 -17.06 -12.91
N ASP A 38 -15.23 -16.49 -13.89
CA ASP A 38 -13.99 -17.07 -14.43
C ASP A 38 -12.77 -16.73 -13.57
N MET A 39 -12.82 -15.60 -12.85
CA MET A 39 -11.76 -15.14 -11.95
C MET A 39 -12.29 -14.72 -10.58
N PRO A 40 -12.96 -15.61 -9.83
CA PRO A 40 -13.68 -15.24 -8.61
C PRO A 40 -12.74 -14.79 -7.50
N GLY A 41 -11.60 -15.47 -7.32
CA GLY A 41 -10.60 -15.10 -6.31
C GLY A 41 -9.98 -13.72 -6.56
N PHE A 42 -9.59 -13.45 -7.82
CA PHE A 42 -9.04 -12.16 -8.20
C PHE A 42 -10.07 -11.03 -8.03
N THR A 43 -11.31 -11.26 -8.46
CA THR A 43 -12.37 -10.26 -8.34
C THR A 43 -12.70 -9.96 -6.88
N ALA A 44 -12.87 -10.99 -6.05
CA ALA A 44 -13.08 -10.85 -4.62
C ALA A 44 -11.96 -10.05 -3.95
N HIS A 45 -10.71 -10.29 -4.35
CA HIS A 45 -9.56 -9.57 -3.81
C HIS A 45 -9.63 -8.06 -4.10
N GLN A 46 -9.96 -7.66 -5.34
CA GLN A 46 -10.12 -6.24 -5.69
C GLN A 46 -11.24 -5.56 -4.88
N VAL A 47 -12.35 -6.28 -4.65
CA VAL A 47 -13.50 -5.78 -3.87
C VAL A 47 -13.17 -5.59 -2.39
N VAL A 48 -12.34 -6.47 -1.81
CA VAL A 48 -11.88 -6.32 -0.42
C VAL A 48 -10.80 -5.23 -0.31
N ALA A 49 -9.89 -5.16 -1.28
CA ALA A 49 -8.80 -4.19 -1.28
C ALA A 49 -9.31 -2.74 -1.33
N LEU A 50 -10.24 -2.43 -2.22
CA LEU A 50 -10.68 -1.04 -2.45
C LEU A 50 -11.12 -0.29 -1.17
N PRO A 51 -12.09 -0.78 -0.37
CA PRO A 51 -12.53 -0.07 0.83
C PRO A 51 -11.43 0.01 1.89
N LEU A 52 -10.58 -1.02 2.02
CA LEU A 52 -9.48 -1.01 2.97
C LEU A 52 -8.43 0.04 2.58
N GLN A 53 -8.02 0.08 1.31
CA GLN A 53 -7.07 1.07 0.82
C GLN A 53 -7.65 2.49 0.89
N ALA A 54 -8.95 2.67 0.68
CA ALA A 54 -9.61 3.97 0.84
C ALA A 54 -9.57 4.44 2.29
N TYR A 55 -9.81 3.54 3.24
CA TYR A 55 -9.69 3.83 4.67
C TYR A 55 -8.26 4.22 5.06
N LEU A 56 -7.26 3.43 4.64
CA LEU A 56 -5.84 3.71 4.90
C LEU A 56 -5.42 5.06 4.31
N ALA A 57 -5.78 5.32 3.05
CA ALA A 57 -5.49 6.58 2.37
C ALA A 57 -6.12 7.78 3.10
N TYR A 58 -7.39 7.65 3.52
CA TYR A 58 -8.08 8.70 4.25
C TYR A 58 -7.40 8.99 5.59
N GLN A 59 -7.17 7.98 6.42
CA GLN A 59 -6.55 8.15 7.73
C GLN A 59 -5.13 8.71 7.62
N GLY A 60 -4.34 8.20 6.68
CA GLY A 60 -2.99 8.70 6.40
C GLY A 60 -2.99 10.16 5.98
N MET A 61 -3.87 10.55 5.05
CA MET A 61 -4.00 11.93 4.60
C MET A 61 -4.42 12.89 5.71
N MET A 62 -5.45 12.51 6.47
CA MET A 62 -5.95 13.31 7.58
C MET A 62 -4.88 13.52 8.66
N ALA A 63 -4.22 12.44 9.08
CA ALA A 63 -3.17 12.53 10.07
C ALA A 63 -1.94 13.31 9.56
N TRP A 64 -1.45 13.01 8.35
CA TRP A 64 -0.21 13.59 7.84
C TRP A 64 -0.32 15.09 7.49
N TYR A 65 -1.38 15.48 6.77
CA TYR A 65 -1.50 16.85 6.25
C TYR A 65 -2.37 17.77 7.10
N PHE A 66 -3.37 17.23 7.81
CA PHE A 66 -4.39 18.05 8.45
C PHE A 66 -4.30 18.07 9.98
N TYR A 67 -3.88 16.97 10.62
CA TYR A 67 -3.88 16.86 12.08
C TYR A 67 -2.49 16.88 12.72
N ALA A 68 -1.44 16.43 12.04
CA ALA A 68 -0.07 16.51 12.56
C ALA A 68 0.43 17.96 12.78
N HIS A 69 -0.30 18.96 12.27
CA HIS A 69 0.08 20.38 12.32
C HIS A 69 -1.01 21.28 12.92
N SER A 70 -2.08 20.71 13.50
CA SER A 70 -3.18 21.51 14.08
C SER A 70 -3.00 21.72 15.58
N ASP A 71 -2.98 22.98 16.02
CA ASP A 71 -2.91 23.39 17.44
C ASP A 71 -4.11 22.90 18.31
N ASN A 72 -5.11 22.25 17.69
CA ASN A 72 -6.38 21.85 18.31
C ASN A 72 -6.46 20.37 18.71
N TYR A 73 -5.38 19.62 18.49
CA TYR A 73 -5.24 18.30 19.09
C TYR A 73 -4.18 18.43 20.20
N ASP A 74 -4.29 17.65 21.26
CA ASP A 74 -3.16 17.30 22.14
C ASP A 74 -2.12 16.47 21.34
N ALA A 75 -1.77 16.92 20.13
CA ALA A 75 -0.84 16.30 19.24
C ALA A 75 0.52 16.48 19.88
N GLU A 76 1.05 15.38 20.42
CA GLU A 76 2.46 15.32 20.74
C GLU A 76 3.26 15.84 19.56
N ILE A 77 4.17 16.77 19.85
CA ILE A 77 4.99 17.39 18.82
C ILE A 77 6.06 16.37 18.37
N PHE A 78 6.11 16.09 17.07
CA PHE A 78 7.07 15.17 16.43
C PHE A 78 8.18 15.94 15.68
N ASP A 79 8.76 16.94 16.34
CA ASP A 79 9.69 17.88 15.71
C ASP A 79 11.12 17.36 15.59
N THR A 80 11.53 16.47 16.49
CA THR A 80 12.90 15.94 16.48
C THR A 80 12.97 14.57 15.77
N PRO A 81 14.16 14.21 15.23
CA PRO A 81 14.42 12.86 14.74
C PRO A 81 14.09 11.76 15.74
N VAL A 82 14.43 11.98 17.01
CA VAL A 82 14.19 11.03 18.10
C VAL A 82 12.68 10.85 18.31
N ASP A 83 11.92 11.95 18.31
CA ASP A 83 10.46 11.90 18.47
C ASP A 83 9.80 11.12 17.33
N ARG A 84 10.14 11.42 16.07
CA ARG A 84 9.55 10.74 14.90
C ARG A 84 9.85 9.25 14.83
N ILE A 85 10.95 8.80 15.45
CA ILE A 85 11.37 7.39 15.41
C ILE A 85 10.94 6.63 16.66
N LEU A 86 11.04 7.22 17.85
CA LEU A 86 10.86 6.51 19.12
C LEU A 86 9.52 6.78 19.81
N LYS A 87 8.85 7.91 19.54
CA LYS A 87 7.51 8.16 20.10
C LYS A 87 6.44 7.40 19.31
N LEU A 88 5.38 7.05 20.03
CA LEU A 88 4.22 6.36 19.48
C LEU A 88 3.23 7.37 18.91
N HIS A 89 3.07 7.38 17.59
CA HIS A 89 1.96 8.08 16.96
C HIS A 89 0.73 7.16 16.91
N PRO A 90 -0.39 7.47 17.59
CA PRO A 90 -1.54 6.55 17.70
C PRO A 90 -2.11 6.11 16.35
N THR A 91 -2.35 7.04 15.43
CA THR A 91 -2.86 6.71 14.10
C THR A 91 -1.85 5.89 13.29
N GLY A 92 -0.57 6.22 13.36
CA GLY A 92 0.48 5.48 12.65
C GLY A 92 0.68 4.07 13.17
N LEU A 93 0.54 3.87 14.49
CA LEU A 93 0.48 2.55 15.12
C LEU A 93 -0.72 1.76 14.58
N GLN A 94 -1.92 2.34 14.61
CA GLN A 94 -3.13 1.68 14.11
C GLN A 94 -3.02 1.29 12.62
N LEU A 95 -2.50 2.19 11.76
CA LEU A 95 -2.26 1.88 10.35
C LEU A 95 -1.27 0.72 10.18
N SER A 96 -0.23 0.67 11.02
CA SER A 96 0.74 -0.41 11.01
C SER A 96 0.11 -1.73 11.42
N GLU A 97 -0.72 -1.76 12.47
CA GLU A 97 -1.46 -2.94 12.90
C GLU A 97 -2.43 -3.46 11.83
N ILE A 98 -3.17 -2.56 11.17
CA ILE A 98 -4.04 -2.90 10.04
C ILE A 98 -3.21 -3.51 8.90
N ALA A 99 -2.06 -2.91 8.58
CA ALA A 99 -1.17 -3.40 7.54
C ALA A 99 -0.58 -4.78 7.88
N VAL A 100 -0.20 -5.03 9.14
CA VAL A 100 0.22 -6.36 9.62
C VAL A 100 -0.91 -7.36 9.42
N GLY A 101 -2.12 -7.04 9.91
CA GLY A 101 -3.28 -7.92 9.83
C GLY A 101 -3.64 -8.29 8.39
N MET A 102 -3.74 -7.29 7.52
CA MET A 102 -4.10 -7.52 6.12
C MET A 102 -3.02 -8.33 5.39
N GLN A 103 -1.73 -8.06 5.63
CA GLN A 103 -0.66 -8.77 4.95
C GLN A 103 -0.52 -10.21 5.44
N LEU A 104 -0.58 -10.42 6.77
CA LEU A 104 -0.37 -11.74 7.37
C LEU A 104 -1.48 -12.73 7.05
N PHE A 105 -2.73 -12.32 7.17
CA PHE A 105 -3.88 -13.24 7.11
C PHE A 105 -4.55 -13.31 5.75
N TRP A 106 -4.37 -12.30 4.89
CA TRP A 106 -5.14 -12.17 3.66
C TRP A 106 -4.28 -11.91 2.42
N ASP A 107 -3.66 -10.74 2.30
CA ASP A 107 -3.07 -10.27 1.04
C ASP A 107 -1.86 -11.12 0.60
N THR A 108 -0.86 -11.30 1.47
CA THR A 108 0.33 -12.11 1.14
C THR A 108 -0.03 -13.59 0.87
N PRO A 109 -0.79 -14.30 1.73
CA PRO A 109 -1.20 -15.68 1.44
C PRO A 109 -1.95 -15.84 0.12
N LEU A 110 -2.88 -14.94 -0.19
CA LEU A 110 -3.63 -15.00 -1.45
C LEU A 110 -2.77 -14.68 -2.67
N GLY A 111 -1.73 -13.87 -2.52
CA GLY A 111 -0.72 -13.67 -3.57
C GLY A 111 -0.04 -14.98 -3.98
N PHE A 112 0.14 -15.93 -3.06
CA PHE A 112 0.66 -17.26 -3.38
C PHE A 112 -0.40 -18.20 -3.97
N ILE A 113 -1.63 -18.12 -3.44
CA ILE A 113 -2.71 -19.08 -3.76
C ILE A 113 -3.43 -18.74 -5.08
N ILE A 114 -3.68 -17.46 -5.35
CA ILE A 114 -4.45 -17.01 -6.51
C ILE A 114 -3.49 -16.71 -7.67
N PRO A 115 -3.52 -17.50 -8.77
CA PRO A 115 -2.54 -17.33 -9.86
C PRO A 115 -2.50 -15.94 -10.48
N ALA A 116 -3.63 -15.23 -10.50
CA ALA A 116 -3.72 -13.87 -11.01
C ALA A 116 -2.99 -12.83 -10.15
N LEU A 117 -2.74 -13.13 -8.87
CA LEU A 117 -2.05 -12.27 -7.92
C LEU A 117 -0.58 -12.66 -7.73
N ASN A 118 -0.17 -13.83 -8.23
CA ASN A 118 1.16 -14.38 -8.06
C ASN A 118 2.18 -13.71 -8.98
N ASP A 119 2.59 -12.50 -8.59
CA ASP A 119 3.71 -11.78 -9.17
C ASP A 119 4.86 -11.75 -8.14
N PRO A 120 6.04 -12.33 -8.44
CA PRO A 120 7.13 -12.44 -7.47
C PRO A 120 7.61 -11.09 -6.92
N LEU A 121 7.60 -10.03 -7.74
CA LEU A 121 8.03 -8.71 -7.30
C LEU A 121 7.00 -8.08 -6.38
N LYS A 122 5.70 -8.24 -6.66
CA LYS A 122 4.63 -7.82 -5.76
C LYS A 122 4.65 -8.60 -4.45
N LEU A 123 4.86 -9.91 -4.49
CA LEU A 123 4.98 -10.75 -3.30
C LEU A 123 6.17 -10.34 -2.42
N ALA A 124 7.34 -10.09 -3.02
CA ALA A 124 8.49 -9.55 -2.29
C ALA A 124 8.16 -8.18 -1.66
N HIS A 125 7.41 -7.33 -2.38
CA HIS A 125 6.93 -6.06 -1.84
C HIS A 125 5.99 -6.26 -0.64
N HIS A 126 5.01 -7.17 -0.72
CA HIS A 126 4.06 -7.45 0.34
C HIS A 126 4.75 -8.00 1.60
N ILE A 127 5.75 -8.89 1.44
CA ILE A 127 6.56 -9.38 2.54
C ILE A 127 7.33 -8.24 3.21
N GLY A 128 7.97 -7.36 2.44
CA GLY A 128 8.67 -6.21 3.03
C GLY A 128 7.72 -5.21 3.71
N MET A 129 6.50 -5.03 3.18
CA MET A 129 5.44 -4.22 3.79
C MET A 129 5.05 -4.82 5.13
N PHE A 130 4.84 -6.14 5.21
CA PHE A 130 4.57 -6.87 6.44
C PHE A 130 5.69 -6.68 7.47
N LEU A 131 6.96 -6.81 7.07
CA LEU A 131 8.11 -6.64 7.97
C LEU A 131 8.19 -5.22 8.52
N THR A 132 8.01 -4.22 7.65
CA THR A 132 8.06 -2.80 8.03
C THR A 132 6.88 -2.44 8.93
N ALA A 133 5.67 -2.88 8.60
CA ALA A 133 4.48 -2.71 9.42
C ALA A 133 4.63 -3.38 10.79
N SER A 134 5.18 -4.60 10.82
CA SER A 134 5.42 -5.34 12.06
C SER A 134 6.39 -4.60 12.97
N GLN A 135 7.44 -4.00 12.41
CA GLN A 135 8.37 -3.19 13.19
C GLN A 135 7.71 -1.91 13.74
N SER A 136 6.92 -1.21 12.92
CA SER A 136 6.15 -0.03 13.35
C SER A 136 5.02 -0.38 14.34
N ALA A 137 4.52 -1.61 14.33
CA ALA A 137 3.54 -2.11 15.30
C ALA A 137 4.20 -2.64 16.59
N GLY A 138 5.54 -2.73 16.65
CA GLY A 138 6.27 -3.24 17.81
C GLY A 138 6.36 -4.77 17.90
N SER A 139 6.03 -5.50 16.83
CA SER A 139 6.07 -6.97 16.81
C SER A 139 7.46 -7.56 17.09
N PHE A 140 8.52 -6.79 16.83
CA PHE A 140 9.92 -7.19 17.05
C PHE A 140 10.54 -6.49 18.27
N GLY A 141 9.71 -6.09 19.24
CA GLY A 141 10.15 -5.46 20.48
C GLY A 141 9.46 -4.12 20.70
N ARG A 142 10.17 -3.03 20.39
CA ARG A 142 9.62 -1.69 20.48
C ARG A 142 9.04 -1.25 19.13
N SER A 143 7.91 -0.53 19.16
CA SER A 143 7.39 0.17 18.00
C SER A 143 8.33 1.30 17.60
N ILE A 144 8.75 1.32 16.34
CA ILE A 144 9.71 2.29 15.81
C ILE A 144 9.13 2.87 14.51
N GLY A 145 9.19 4.20 14.37
CA GLY A 145 8.81 4.88 13.13
C GLY A 145 7.30 4.91 12.87
N SER A 146 6.47 4.76 13.91
CA SER A 146 5.01 4.85 13.79
C SER A 146 4.54 6.20 13.22
N TYR A 147 5.22 7.32 13.51
CA TYR A 147 4.96 8.62 12.88
C TYR A 147 5.05 8.54 11.35
N HIS A 148 6.10 7.93 10.82
CA HIS A 148 6.30 7.83 9.38
C HIS A 148 5.39 6.78 8.71
N ALA A 149 4.81 5.86 9.49
CA ALA A 149 3.81 4.93 9.00
C ALA A 149 2.54 5.64 8.50
N LEU A 150 2.27 6.88 8.94
CA LEU A 150 1.19 7.70 8.39
C LEU A 150 1.32 7.90 6.87
N PHE A 151 2.53 8.24 6.43
CA PHE A 151 2.82 8.40 5.02
C PHE A 151 2.91 7.03 4.34
N TYR A 152 3.71 6.14 4.92
CA TYR A 152 4.10 4.87 4.31
C TYR A 152 2.97 3.82 4.24
N MET A 153 2.06 3.79 5.20
CA MET A 153 0.92 2.84 5.22
C MET A 153 -0.41 3.52 4.89
N GLY A 154 -0.42 4.85 4.78
CA GLY A 154 -1.62 5.64 4.55
C GLY A 154 -1.54 6.46 3.26
N VAL A 155 -0.80 7.58 3.28
CA VAL A 155 -0.77 8.54 2.16
C VAL A 155 -0.45 7.88 0.81
N ILE A 156 0.47 6.91 0.77
CA ILE A 156 0.82 6.25 -0.50
C ILE A 156 -0.34 5.45 -1.12
N GLU A 157 -1.38 5.11 -0.36
CA GLU A 157 -2.52 4.32 -0.84
C GLU A 157 -3.49 5.12 -1.72
N ILE A 158 -3.34 6.44 -1.77
CA ILE A 158 -4.10 7.31 -2.70
C ILE A 158 -3.90 6.83 -4.14
N SER A 159 -2.67 6.49 -4.53
CA SER A 159 -2.40 6.00 -5.88
C SER A 159 -2.90 4.57 -6.11
N THR A 160 -3.17 3.81 -5.04
CA THR A 160 -3.68 2.44 -5.15
C THR A 160 -5.17 2.41 -5.51
N LEU A 161 -5.95 3.42 -5.09
CA LEU A 161 -7.38 3.51 -5.40
C LEU A 161 -7.70 3.43 -6.90
N PRO A 162 -7.11 4.25 -7.79
CA PRO A 162 -7.31 4.08 -9.22
C PRO A 162 -6.65 2.81 -9.75
N LEU A 163 -5.56 2.33 -9.15
CA LEU A 163 -4.84 1.13 -9.57
C LEU A 163 -5.72 -0.12 -9.49
N VAL A 164 -6.57 -0.26 -8.47
CA VAL A 164 -7.50 -1.40 -8.34
C VAL A 164 -8.31 -1.60 -9.63
N PHE A 165 -8.84 -0.52 -10.20
CA PHE A 165 -9.61 -0.58 -11.44
C PHE A 165 -8.74 -0.81 -12.67
N VAL A 166 -7.55 -0.17 -12.72
CA VAL A 166 -6.59 -0.38 -13.81
C VAL A 166 -6.12 -1.84 -13.87
N ASP A 167 -5.86 -2.44 -12.71
CA ASP A 167 -5.44 -3.83 -12.60
C ASP A 167 -6.59 -4.75 -13.01
N LEU A 168 -7.82 -4.49 -12.57
CA LEU A 168 -9.01 -5.28 -12.95
C LEU A 168 -9.14 -5.42 -14.48
N PHE A 169 -8.98 -4.33 -15.22
CA PHE A 169 -9.10 -4.31 -16.68
C PHE A 169 -7.76 -4.52 -17.41
N HIS A 170 -6.71 -4.97 -16.73
CA HIS A 170 -5.41 -5.18 -17.34
C HIS A 170 -5.44 -6.36 -18.34
N PRO A 171 -4.76 -6.28 -19.51
CA PRO A 171 -4.74 -7.36 -20.52
C PRO A 171 -4.29 -8.74 -20.02
N LYS A 172 -3.59 -8.79 -18.87
CA LYS A 172 -3.16 -10.04 -18.22
C LYS A 172 -4.34 -10.85 -17.67
N HIS A 173 -5.44 -10.18 -17.31
CA HIS A 173 -6.64 -10.80 -16.77
C HIS A 173 -7.67 -10.97 -17.89
N LYS A 174 -7.40 -11.96 -18.75
CA LYS A 174 -8.10 -12.15 -20.03
C LYS A 174 -9.64 -12.08 -19.92
N PRO A 175 -10.31 -12.76 -18.97
CA PRO A 175 -11.77 -12.66 -18.82
C PRO A 175 -12.26 -11.22 -18.63
N TRP A 176 -11.67 -10.47 -17.69
CA TRP A 176 -12.01 -9.07 -17.44
C TRP A 176 -11.68 -8.15 -18.62
N PHE A 177 -10.53 -8.35 -19.26
CA PHE A 177 -10.13 -7.56 -20.41
C PHE A 177 -11.04 -7.79 -21.63
N GLN A 178 -11.43 -9.05 -21.89
CA GLN A 178 -12.35 -9.40 -22.96
C GLN A 178 -13.74 -8.86 -22.69
N TYR A 179 -14.24 -8.97 -21.46
CA TYR A 179 -15.51 -8.35 -21.06
C TYR A 179 -15.47 -6.84 -21.31
N PHE A 180 -14.43 -6.14 -20.82
CA PHE A 180 -14.22 -4.71 -21.00
C PHE A 180 -14.14 -4.25 -22.47
N LYS A 181 -13.60 -5.10 -23.37
CA LYS A 181 -13.50 -4.81 -24.81
C LYS A 181 -14.70 -5.30 -25.62
N GLY A 182 -15.56 -6.13 -25.03
CA GLY A 182 -16.71 -6.70 -25.69
C GLY A 182 -17.86 -5.71 -25.86
N ASN A 183 -18.76 -6.03 -26.79
CA ASN A 183 -19.95 -5.23 -27.07
C ASN A 183 -20.96 -5.22 -25.91
N ASP A 184 -20.88 -6.22 -25.02
CA ASP A 184 -21.76 -6.36 -23.86
C ASP A 184 -21.28 -5.55 -22.63
N SER A 185 -20.15 -4.85 -22.74
CA SER A 185 -19.68 -3.98 -21.66
C SER A 185 -20.51 -2.69 -21.59
N PRO A 186 -20.85 -2.22 -20.38
CA PRO A 186 -21.44 -0.91 -20.21
C PRO A 186 -20.56 0.18 -20.86
N SER A 187 -21.17 1.05 -21.67
CA SER A 187 -20.46 2.06 -22.47
C SER A 187 -19.60 3.03 -21.64
N PHE A 188 -19.93 3.20 -20.35
CA PHE A 188 -19.17 4.05 -19.44
C PHE A 188 -17.86 3.41 -18.92
N LEU A 189 -17.68 2.09 -19.02
CA LEU A 189 -16.50 1.42 -18.46
C LEU A 189 -15.21 1.84 -19.15
N GLN A 190 -15.23 2.04 -20.47
CA GLN A 190 -14.06 2.48 -21.23
C GLN A 190 -13.55 3.87 -20.82
N PRO A 191 -14.39 4.93 -20.82
CA PRO A 191 -13.96 6.23 -20.32
C PRO A 191 -13.59 6.18 -18.83
N PHE A 192 -14.32 5.42 -18.00
CA PHE A 192 -13.98 5.26 -16.59
C PHE A 192 -12.57 4.67 -16.39
N ASN A 193 -12.25 3.56 -17.06
CA ASN A 193 -10.92 2.96 -16.98
C ASN A 193 -9.84 3.91 -17.49
N GLU A 194 -10.09 4.69 -18.55
CA GLU A 194 -9.11 5.66 -19.03
C GLU A 194 -8.86 6.78 -18.00
N VAL A 195 -9.91 7.26 -17.32
CA VAL A 195 -9.78 8.20 -16.18
C VAL A 195 -8.97 7.56 -15.06
N CYS A 196 -9.27 6.32 -14.67
CA CYS A 196 -8.50 5.59 -13.65
C CYS A 196 -7.03 5.43 -14.05
N ARG A 197 -6.72 5.14 -15.31
CA ARG A 197 -5.33 5.03 -15.80
C ARG A 197 -4.57 6.35 -15.69
N ILE A 198 -5.21 7.46 -16.06
CA ILE A 198 -4.61 8.79 -15.95
C ILE A 198 -4.44 9.16 -14.47
N ALA A 199 -5.49 8.98 -13.66
CA ALA A 199 -5.45 9.27 -12.23
C ALA A 199 -4.38 8.43 -11.51
N PHE A 200 -4.28 7.14 -11.83
CA PHE A 200 -3.23 6.25 -11.33
C PHE A 200 -1.85 6.77 -11.71
N ALA A 201 -1.61 7.03 -13.00
CA ALA A 201 -0.28 7.43 -13.45
C ALA A 201 0.15 8.76 -12.80
N LEU A 202 -0.73 9.75 -12.73
CA LEU A 202 -0.44 11.05 -12.10
C LEU A 202 -0.22 10.91 -10.59
N SER A 203 -1.16 10.27 -9.88
CA SER A 203 -1.05 10.09 -8.43
C SER A 203 0.16 9.25 -8.05
N PHE A 204 0.47 8.19 -8.81
CA PHE A 204 1.65 7.36 -8.56
C PHE A 204 2.94 8.16 -8.75
N LEU A 205 3.08 8.88 -9.87
CA LEU A 205 4.29 9.67 -10.13
C LEU A 205 4.53 10.74 -9.07
N VAL A 206 3.46 11.42 -8.63
CA VAL A 206 3.57 12.45 -7.58
C VAL A 206 3.82 11.81 -6.21
N VAL A 207 2.90 10.96 -5.74
CA VAL A 207 2.92 10.45 -4.37
C VAL A 207 4.04 9.43 -4.17
N ARG A 208 4.14 8.42 -5.04
CA ARG A 208 5.12 7.32 -4.89
C ARG A 208 6.43 7.59 -5.64
N GLY A 209 6.39 8.33 -6.75
CA GLY A 209 7.58 8.63 -7.56
C GLY A 209 8.41 9.81 -7.04
N ILE A 210 7.78 10.81 -6.41
CA ILE A 210 8.45 12.04 -5.96
C ILE A 210 8.38 12.17 -4.43
N LEU A 211 7.18 12.30 -3.87
CA LEU A 211 7.01 12.59 -2.44
C LEU A 211 7.57 11.46 -1.58
N PHE A 212 7.30 10.20 -1.95
CA PHE A 212 7.75 9.06 -1.18
C PHE A 212 9.29 8.96 -1.06
N PRO A 213 10.09 8.94 -2.16
CA PRO A 213 11.55 9.03 -2.05
C PRO A 213 12.03 10.29 -1.33
N TYR A 214 11.38 11.44 -1.57
CA TYR A 214 11.73 12.67 -0.88
C TYR A 214 11.63 12.52 0.65
N GLU A 215 10.50 12.05 1.17
CA GLU A 215 10.30 11.81 2.60
C GLU A 215 11.32 10.80 3.16
N VAL A 216 11.57 9.72 2.43
CA VAL A 216 12.53 8.70 2.84
C VAL A 216 13.95 9.27 2.96
N PHE A 217 14.44 9.96 1.93
CA PHE A 217 15.83 10.41 1.89
C PHE A 217 16.09 11.71 2.66
N THR A 218 15.07 12.56 2.86
CA THR A 218 15.24 13.86 3.54
C THR A 218 14.87 13.83 5.01
N ARG A 219 13.97 12.92 5.43
CA ARG A 219 13.56 12.79 6.84
C ARG A 219 13.92 11.43 7.39
N TRP A 220 13.42 10.37 6.77
CA TRP A 220 13.38 9.06 7.40
C TRP A 220 14.77 8.42 7.58
N VAL A 221 15.59 8.42 6.53
CA VAL A 221 16.96 7.93 6.57
C VAL A 221 17.82 8.74 7.55
N PRO A 222 17.86 10.09 7.48
CA PRO A 222 18.55 10.89 8.49
C PRO A 222 18.07 10.62 9.92
N ASP A 223 16.75 10.49 10.12
CA ASP A 223 16.19 10.26 11.45
C ASP A 223 16.64 8.93 12.06
N ILE A 224 16.57 7.85 11.28
CA ILE A 224 16.99 6.52 11.72
C ILE A 224 18.49 6.48 11.99
N LEU A 225 19.31 7.10 11.13
CA LEU A 225 20.75 7.17 11.32
C LEU A 225 21.13 7.98 12.58
N HIS A 226 20.39 9.05 12.86
CA HIS A 226 20.56 9.82 14.09
C HIS A 226 20.24 8.96 15.31
N VAL A 227 19.10 8.27 15.35
CA VAL A 227 18.75 7.39 16.49
C VAL A 227 19.73 6.23 16.63
N ALA A 228 20.22 5.67 15.51
CA ALA A 228 21.21 4.59 15.54
C ALA A 228 22.56 5.03 16.14
N SER A 229 22.92 6.31 16.04
CA SER A 229 24.18 6.84 16.60
C SER A 229 24.10 7.21 18.10
N LEU A 230 22.89 7.25 18.67
CA LEU A 230 22.69 7.50 20.09
C LEU A 230 23.21 6.36 20.98
N SER A 231 23.48 6.70 22.25
CA SER A 231 23.80 5.69 23.26
C SER A 231 22.65 4.70 23.46
N PRO A 232 22.91 3.46 23.95
CA PRO A 232 21.86 2.49 24.24
C PRO A 232 20.74 3.02 25.13
N GLU A 233 21.07 3.87 26.10
CA GLU A 233 20.14 4.50 27.03
C GLU A 233 19.21 5.50 26.32
N GLU A 234 19.76 6.34 25.44
CA GLU A 234 19.02 7.34 24.67
C GLU A 234 18.13 6.74 23.57
N ARG A 235 18.41 5.49 23.15
CA ARG A 235 17.56 4.76 22.19
C ARG A 235 16.27 4.21 22.78
N ASP A 236 16.06 4.34 24.09
CA ASP A 236 14.82 3.96 24.77
C ASP A 236 14.38 2.51 24.43
N GLY A 237 15.34 1.58 24.43
CA GLY A 237 15.10 0.17 24.13
C GLY A 237 14.95 -0.19 22.64
N ALA A 238 15.10 0.77 21.71
CA ALA A 238 15.16 0.47 20.29
C ALA A 238 16.44 -0.30 19.93
N ALA A 239 16.27 -1.55 19.48
CA ALA A 239 17.38 -2.39 19.08
C ALA A 239 17.98 -1.92 17.73
N LEU A 240 19.32 -1.91 17.62
CA LEU A 240 20.01 -1.55 16.37
C LEU A 240 19.56 -2.39 15.15
N PRO A 241 19.39 -3.73 15.25
CA PRO A 241 18.89 -4.51 14.12
C PRO A 241 17.52 -4.05 13.62
N SER A 242 16.62 -3.64 14.53
CA SER A 242 15.31 -3.11 14.16
C SER A 242 15.41 -1.79 13.40
N LEU A 243 16.28 -0.88 13.83
CA LEU A 243 16.55 0.38 13.13
C LEU A 243 17.11 0.12 11.72
N TYR A 244 18.08 -0.80 11.58
CA TYR A 244 18.64 -1.15 10.28
C TYR A 244 17.68 -1.89 9.37
N LEU A 245 16.76 -2.67 9.92
CA LEU A 245 15.69 -3.30 9.15
C LEU A 245 14.81 -2.23 8.50
N VAL A 246 14.28 -1.27 9.27
CA VAL A 246 13.45 -0.17 8.75
C VAL A 246 14.23 0.67 7.75
N LEU A 247 15.49 1.01 8.06
CA LEU A 247 16.34 1.77 7.15
C LEU A 247 16.46 1.07 5.79
N SER A 248 16.77 -0.22 5.83
CA SER A 248 16.99 -1.02 4.62
C SER A 248 15.71 -1.17 3.82
N THR A 249 14.58 -1.50 4.47
CA THR A 249 13.31 -1.66 3.76
C THR A 249 12.82 -0.33 3.19
N SER A 250 12.92 0.78 3.92
CA SER A 250 12.53 2.10 3.42
C SER A 250 13.32 2.51 2.17
N VAL A 251 14.65 2.33 2.17
CA VAL A 251 15.50 2.62 1.00
C VAL A 251 15.15 1.70 -0.17
N LEU A 252 15.06 0.38 0.06
CA LEU A 252 14.71 -0.58 -0.99
C LEU A 252 13.33 -0.27 -1.60
N PHE A 253 12.37 0.14 -0.78
CA PHE A 253 11.07 0.53 -1.25
C PHE A 253 11.07 1.82 -2.04
N SER A 254 11.83 2.85 -1.64
CA SER A 254 11.98 4.06 -2.45
C SER A 254 12.57 3.75 -3.82
N LEU A 255 13.59 2.88 -3.88
CA LEU A 255 14.17 2.44 -5.15
C LEU A 255 13.16 1.66 -6.00
N LEU A 256 12.35 0.79 -5.39
CA LEU A 256 11.30 0.05 -6.08
C LEU A 256 10.21 0.99 -6.62
N GLN A 257 9.77 1.99 -5.84
CA GLN A 257 8.79 2.98 -6.29
C GLN A 257 9.36 3.82 -7.45
N LEU A 258 10.63 4.25 -7.38
CA LEU A 258 11.31 4.95 -8.46
C LEU A 258 11.41 4.09 -9.73
N HIS A 259 11.71 2.80 -9.58
CA HIS A 259 11.72 1.86 -10.69
C HIS A 259 10.35 1.81 -11.40
N TRP A 260 9.26 1.65 -10.65
CA TRP A 260 7.90 1.66 -11.21
C TRP A 260 7.50 3.02 -11.80
N ALA A 261 7.91 4.13 -11.17
CA ALA A 261 7.68 5.48 -11.70
C ALA A 261 8.33 5.66 -13.07
N VAL A 262 9.56 5.17 -13.25
CA VAL A 262 10.25 5.18 -14.55
C VAL A 262 9.48 4.35 -15.59
N LEU A 263 8.94 3.18 -15.23
CA LEU A 263 8.14 2.38 -16.16
C LEU A 263 6.86 3.10 -16.58
N ILE A 264 6.15 3.72 -15.64
CA ILE A 264 4.93 4.49 -15.91
C ILE A 264 5.26 5.70 -16.79
N ALA A 265 6.29 6.47 -16.47
CA ALA A 265 6.72 7.61 -17.27
C ALA A 265 7.07 7.20 -18.71
N LYS A 266 7.79 6.08 -18.90
CA LYS A 266 8.08 5.54 -20.24
C LYS A 266 6.80 5.18 -21.02
N GLN A 267 5.81 4.59 -20.35
CA GLN A 267 4.53 4.26 -21.00
C GLN A 267 3.74 5.53 -21.40
N LEU A 268 3.74 6.56 -20.56
CA LEU A 268 3.14 7.86 -20.89
C LEU A 268 3.85 8.52 -22.07
N LEU A 269 5.19 8.61 -22.02
CA LEU A 269 5.99 9.18 -23.10
C LEU A 269 5.76 8.47 -24.43
N LYS A 270 5.68 7.13 -24.43
CA LYS A 270 5.36 6.35 -25.64
C LYS A 270 3.99 6.72 -26.22
N LYS A 271 3.00 7.01 -25.38
CA LYS A 271 1.66 7.43 -25.82
C LYS A 271 1.67 8.83 -26.44
N PHE A 272 2.47 9.75 -25.90
CA PHE A 272 2.60 11.12 -26.43
C PHE A 272 3.48 11.21 -27.68
N VAL A 273 4.63 10.52 -27.70
CA VAL A 273 5.60 10.56 -28.82
C VAL A 273 5.24 9.60 -29.95
N GLY A 274 4.59 8.48 -29.64
CA GLY A 274 4.17 7.47 -30.64
C GLY A 274 2.84 7.76 -31.33
N GLY A 275 2.14 8.84 -30.96
CA GLY A 275 0.81 9.20 -31.46
C GLY A 275 0.74 9.63 -32.93
N GLU A 276 1.88 9.90 -33.59
CA GLU A 276 1.93 10.44 -34.96
C GLU A 276 2.40 9.45 -36.05
N LYS A 277 2.32 8.13 -35.82
CA LYS A 277 2.54 7.15 -36.91
C LYS A 277 1.30 6.31 -37.20
N LYS A 278 0.19 6.97 -37.54
CA LYS A 278 -0.73 6.39 -38.53
C LYS A 278 -0.11 6.61 -39.90
N LYS A 279 0.62 5.62 -40.40
CA LYS A 279 0.90 5.54 -41.84
C LYS A 279 -0.46 5.38 -42.54
N VAL A 280 -0.82 6.40 -43.31
CA VAL A 280 -1.83 6.34 -44.38
C VAL A 280 -1.38 5.30 -45.40
#